data_AF-A0AAW0CD01-F1
#
_entry.id   AF-A0AAW0CD01-F1
#
_cell.length_a   1.000
_cell.length_b   1.000
_cell.length_c   1.000
_cell.angle_alpha   90.00
_cell.angle_beta   90.00
_cell.angle_gamma   90.00
#
_symmetry.space_group_name_H-M   'P 1'
#
loop_
_entity.id
_entity.type
_entity.pdbx_description
1 polymer ?
#
loop_
_entity_poly.entity_id
_entity_poly.type
_entity_poly.pdbx_seq_one_letter_code
_entity_poly.pdbx_strand_id
1 'polypeptide(L)'
;MVGSFKIAYLATAFPPIFGTSEIVIKQTYYKTKNLKVAGNAPKVHMVVHEAVHQVKSLIMEMRCLAWAHALLVMVYRFMQRFEKEHGSPPFTAPVLRFVGSALFYSGSGADKDVHLLEERIVPAEGKQFMKYINNGAAV
;
A
#
# COMPACT_ATOMS: atom_id res chain seq x y z
N MET A 1 10.51 1.78 -6.18
CA MET A 1 10.46 0.50 -5.44
C MET A 1 9.50 -0.45 -6.15
N VAL A 2 9.84 -1.74 -6.28
CA VAL A 2 9.01 -2.71 -7.02
C VAL A 2 8.53 -3.80 -6.06
N GLY A 3 7.21 -3.97 -5.97
CA GLY A 3 6.57 -5.04 -5.21
C GLY A 3 6.28 -6.26 -6.07
N SER A 4 5.34 -7.12 -5.66
CA SER A 4 4.97 -8.30 -6.45
C SER A 4 4.14 -7.95 -7.70
N PHE A 5 3.25 -6.96 -7.58
CA PHE A 5 2.29 -6.54 -8.62
C PHE A 5 2.06 -5.02 -8.67
N LYS A 6 2.79 -4.24 -7.85
CA LYS A 6 2.73 -2.77 -7.83
C LYS A 6 4.13 -2.17 -7.91
N ILE A 7 4.27 -1.08 -8.65
CA ILE A 7 5.46 -0.21 -8.57
C ILE A 7 5.08 0.98 -7.69
N ALA A 8 6.05 1.46 -6.91
CA ALA A 8 5.91 2.59 -6.02
C ALA A 8 7.01 3.63 -6.31
N TYR A 9 6.60 4.90 -6.40
CA TYR A 9 7.45 6.06 -6.62
C TYR A 9 7.32 7.00 -5.42
N LEU A 10 8.42 7.63 -5.02
CA LEU A 10 8.37 8.72 -4.05
C LEU A 10 8.01 10.00 -4.79
N ALA A 11 7.15 10.82 -4.19
CA ALA A 11 6.76 12.10 -4.76
C ALA A 11 6.44 13.12 -3.67
N THR A 12 6.24 14.36 -4.09
CA THR A 12 5.83 15.47 -3.24
C THR A 12 4.49 16.01 -3.71
N ALA A 13 3.55 16.20 -2.79
CA ALA A 13 2.25 16.80 -3.06
C ALA A 13 2.19 18.24 -2.54
N PHE A 14 1.62 19.11 -3.37
CA PHE A 14 1.30 20.49 -3.02
C PHE A 14 -0.14 20.82 -3.51
N PRO A 15 -1.07 21.16 -2.61
CA PRO A 15 -0.93 21.23 -1.15
C PRO A 15 -0.71 19.83 -0.49
N PRO A 16 -0.28 19.77 0.79
CA PRO A 16 -0.20 18.52 1.54
C PRO A 16 -1.54 17.76 1.55
N ILE A 17 -1.53 16.45 1.23
CA ILE A 17 -2.75 15.64 1.11
C ILE A 17 -3.09 14.91 2.42
N PHE A 18 -2.07 14.36 3.09
CA PHE A 18 -2.24 13.55 4.31
C PHE A 18 -1.66 14.23 5.55
N GLY A 19 -1.71 15.57 5.60
CA GLY A 19 -0.97 16.37 6.59
C GLY A 19 0.55 16.41 6.37
N THR A 20 1.03 15.75 5.31
CA THR A 20 2.41 15.79 4.82
C THR A 20 2.44 16.01 3.31
N SER A 21 3.50 16.65 2.84
CA SER A 21 3.79 16.76 1.41
C SER A 21 4.49 15.52 0.87
N GLU A 22 5.07 14.67 1.70
CA GLU A 22 5.77 13.47 1.23
C GLU A 22 4.80 12.30 1.04
N ILE A 23 4.73 11.81 -0.19
CA ILE A 23 3.80 10.76 -0.58
C ILE A 23 4.48 9.65 -1.37
N VAL A 24 3.79 8.52 -1.47
CA VAL A 24 4.13 7.39 -2.32
C VAL A 24 3.04 7.25 -3.37
N ILE A 25 3.43 7.24 -4.64
CA ILE A 25 2.53 7.02 -5.78
C ILE A 25 2.69 5.57 -6.24
N LYS A 26 1.60 4.83 -6.37
CA LYS A 26 1.59 3.43 -6.77
C LYS A 26 0.74 3.17 -8.01
N GLN A 27 1.21 2.23 -8.84
CA GLN A 27 0.48 1.70 -9.99
C GLN A 27 0.61 0.18 -10.03
N THR A 28 -0.42 -0.50 -10.53
CA THR A 28 -0.34 -1.94 -10.78
C THR A 28 0.34 -2.25 -12.10
N TYR A 29 0.98 -3.41 -12.18
CA TYR A 29 1.60 -3.90 -13.40
C TYR A 29 1.42 -5.41 -13.51
N TYR A 30 1.55 -5.92 -14.73
CA TYR A 30 1.67 -7.34 -15.00
C TYR A 30 3.04 -7.67 -15.58
N LYS A 31 3.47 -8.92 -15.38
CA LYS A 31 4.74 -9.44 -15.90
C LYS A 31 4.48 -10.12 -17.24
N THR A 32 5.09 -9.60 -18.30
CA THR A 32 5.13 -10.30 -19.59
C THR A 32 6.48 -11.01 -19.77
N LYS A 33 6.44 -12.22 -20.34
CA LYS A 33 7.63 -12.97 -20.73
C LYS A 33 7.80 -12.77 -22.23
N ASN A 34 8.91 -12.16 -22.66
CA ASN A 34 9.25 -12.21 -24.08
C ASN A 34 9.59 -13.66 -24.45
N LEU A 35 8.97 -14.16 -25.51
CA LEU A 35 9.39 -15.40 -26.15
C LEU A 35 10.86 -15.25 -26.55
N LYS A 36 11.66 -16.28 -26.27
CA LYS A 36 13.12 -16.28 -26.47
C LYS A 36 13.49 -15.69 -27.83
N VAL A 37 14.12 -14.52 -27.84
CA VAL A 37 14.97 -14.14 -28.98
C VAL A 37 16.17 -15.07 -28.90
N ALA A 38 16.38 -15.88 -29.94
CA ALA A 38 17.33 -16.99 -29.97
C ALA A 38 18.67 -16.63 -29.30
N GLY A 39 19.00 -17.32 -28.20
CA GLY A 39 20.27 -17.18 -27.48
C GLY A 39 20.24 -16.40 -26.15
N ASN A 40 19.18 -15.66 -25.82
CA ASN A 40 19.11 -14.91 -24.55
C ASN A 40 18.15 -15.53 -23.52
N ALA A 41 18.53 -15.41 -22.24
CA ALA A 41 17.64 -15.73 -21.13
C ALA A 41 16.35 -14.88 -21.20
N PRO A 42 15.18 -15.46 -20.89
CA PRO A 42 13.92 -14.73 -20.94
C PRO A 42 13.96 -13.52 -19.99
N LYS A 43 13.86 -12.31 -20.55
CA LYS A 43 13.70 -11.09 -19.76
C LYS A 43 12.22 -10.92 -19.40
N VAL A 44 11.94 -10.77 -18.12
CA VAL A 44 10.61 -10.42 -17.62
C VAL A 44 10.46 -8.90 -17.74
N HIS A 45 9.48 -8.46 -18.54
CA HIS A 45 9.13 -7.06 -18.64
C HIS A 45 7.91 -6.76 -17.77
N MET A 46 7.95 -5.64 -17.07
CA MET A 46 6.81 -5.14 -16.28
C MET A 46 6.06 -4.13 -17.13
N VAL A 47 4.78 -4.38 -17.37
CA VAL A 47 3.92 -3.48 -18.15
C VAL A 47 2.84 -2.94 -17.21
N VAL A 48 2.78 -1.62 -17.11
CA VAL A 48 1.76 -0.92 -16.30
C VAL A 48 0.39 -1.19 -16.92
N HIS A 49 -0.60 -1.48 -16.07
CA HIS A 49 -1.96 -1.68 -16.54
C HIS A 49 -2.58 -0.38 -17.06
N GLU A 50 -3.48 -0.49 -18.03
CA GLU A 50 -4.31 0.61 -18.53
C GLU A 50 -5.27 1.16 -17.46
N ALA A 51 -5.74 2.39 -17.67
CA ALA A 51 -6.52 3.17 -16.70
C ALA A 51 -7.70 2.40 -16.10
N VAL A 52 -8.51 1.73 -16.91
CA VAL A 52 -9.70 1.00 -16.45
C VAL A 52 -9.32 -0.14 -15.50
N HIS A 53 -8.23 -0.84 -15.79
CA HIS A 53 -7.73 -1.90 -14.93
C HIS A 53 -7.08 -1.32 -13.66
N GLN A 54 -6.33 -0.21 -13.77
CA GLN A 54 -5.79 0.50 -12.61
C GLN A 54 -6.92 0.88 -11.63
N VAL A 55 -8.00 1.51 -12.12
CA VAL A 55 -9.14 1.90 -11.28
C VAL A 55 -9.70 0.70 -10.53
N LYS A 56 -9.99 -0.40 -11.22
CA LYS A 56 -10.56 -1.61 -10.60
C LYS A 56 -9.66 -2.16 -9.49
N SER A 57 -8.38 -2.32 -9.79
CA SER A 57 -7.42 -2.90 -8.86
C SER A 57 -7.12 -1.97 -7.68
N LEU A 58 -6.94 -0.68 -7.92
CA LEU A 58 -6.60 0.30 -6.89
C LEU A 58 -7.80 0.66 -6.00
N ILE A 59 -9.04 0.63 -6.51
CA ILE A 59 -10.25 0.74 -5.66
C ILE A 59 -10.32 -0.43 -4.68
N MET A 60 -10.03 -1.64 -5.12
CA MET A 60 -10.03 -2.80 -4.23
C MET A 60 -8.99 -2.66 -3.12
N GLU A 61 -7.79 -2.17 -3.44
CA GLU A 61 -6.74 -1.86 -2.46
C GLU A 61 -7.20 -0.81 -1.44
N MET A 62 -7.79 0.29 -1.88
CA MET A 62 -8.35 1.30 -0.97
C MET A 62 -9.42 0.72 -0.05
N ARG A 63 -10.32 -0.12 -0.59
CA ARG A 63 -11.34 -0.80 0.21
C ARG A 63 -10.72 -1.72 1.25
N CYS A 64 -9.68 -2.49 0.89
CA CYS A 64 -8.96 -3.34 1.83
C CYS A 64 -8.32 -2.52 2.96
N LEU A 65 -7.69 -1.38 2.64
CA LEU A 65 -7.15 -0.48 3.66
C LEU A 65 -8.24 0.07 4.59
N ALA A 66 -9.39 0.48 4.04
CA ALA A 66 -10.52 0.96 4.82
C ALA A 66 -11.06 -0.11 5.78
N TRP A 67 -11.25 -1.35 5.29
CA TRP A 67 -11.69 -2.47 6.12
C TRP A 67 -10.67 -2.84 7.19
N ALA A 68 -9.38 -2.87 6.85
CA ALA A 68 -8.32 -3.18 7.80
C ALA A 68 -8.25 -2.12 8.92
N HIS A 69 -8.41 -0.84 8.56
CA HIS A 69 -8.50 0.25 9.54
C HIS A 69 -9.73 0.10 10.45
N ALA A 70 -10.91 -0.18 9.88
CA ALA A 70 -12.12 -0.41 10.68
C ALA A 70 -11.93 -1.58 11.67
N LEU A 71 -11.33 -2.68 11.22
CA LEU A 71 -11.01 -3.83 12.07
C LEU A 71 -10.07 -3.46 13.21
N LEU A 72 -9.00 -2.71 12.91
CA LEU A 72 -8.05 -2.25 13.93
C LEU A 72 -8.73 -1.39 15.01
N VAL A 73 -9.63 -0.48 14.62
CA VAL A 73 -10.42 0.32 15.57
C VAL A 73 -11.29 -0.57 16.45
N MET A 74 -11.94 -1.58 15.86
CA MET A 74 -12.74 -2.54 16.63
C MET A 74 -11.88 -3.33 17.63
N VAL A 75 -10.68 -3.75 17.23
CA VAL A 75 -9.73 -4.44 18.11
C VAL A 75 -9.33 -3.56 19.30
N TYR A 76 -8.95 -2.30 19.06
CA TYR A 76 -8.59 -1.41 20.16
C TYR A 76 -9.77 -1.11 21.10
N ARG A 77 -10.99 -0.97 20.56
CA ARG A 77 -12.20 -0.83 21.40
C ARG A 77 -12.46 -2.06 22.25
N PHE A 78 -12.28 -3.25 21.67
CA PHE A 78 -12.38 -4.50 22.41
C PHE A 78 -11.34 -4.57 23.53
N MET A 79 -10.07 -4.25 23.25
CA MET A 79 -9.00 -4.25 24.24
C MET A 79 -9.29 -3.28 25.40
N GLN A 80 -9.73 -2.06 25.09
CA GLN A 80 -10.11 -1.07 26.11
C GLN A 80 -11.27 -1.55 26.99
N ARG A 81 -12.24 -2.27 26.41
CA ARG A 81 -13.34 -2.87 27.18
C ARG A 81 -12.83 -4.01 28.06
N PHE A 82 -12.03 -4.90 27.50
CA PHE A 82 -11.48 -6.05 28.21
C PHE A 82 -10.65 -5.61 29.42
N GLU A 83 -9.81 -4.59 29.25
CA GLU A 83 -8.97 -4.01 30.29
C GLU A 83 -9.78 -3.42 31.45
N LYS A 84 -10.93 -2.78 31.18
CA LYS A 84 -11.84 -2.30 32.23
C LYS A 84 -12.44 -3.43 33.06
N GLU A 85 -12.67 -4.58 32.44
CA GLU A 85 -13.33 -5.73 33.07
C GLU A 85 -12.33 -6.67 33.77
N HIS A 86 -11.10 -6.78 33.26
CA HIS A 86 -10.11 -7.80 33.68
C HIS A 86 -8.78 -7.22 34.15
N GLY A 87 -8.59 -5.90 34.09
CA GLY A 87 -7.31 -5.24 34.35
C GLY A 87 -6.39 -5.24 33.13
N SER A 88 -5.28 -4.48 33.24
CA SER A 88 -4.31 -4.29 32.16
C SER A 88 -3.46 -5.55 31.92
N PRO A 89 -3.10 -5.86 30.65
CA PRO A 89 -2.16 -6.93 30.35
C PRO A 89 -0.76 -6.61 30.90
N PRO A 90 0.10 -7.61 31.15
CA PRO A 90 1.46 -7.41 31.67
C PRO A 90 2.44 -6.88 30.60
N PHE A 91 1.94 -6.33 29.50
CA PHE A 91 2.73 -5.75 28.42
C PHE A 91 1.98 -4.56 27.81
N THR A 92 2.73 -3.61 27.25
CA THR A 92 2.14 -2.49 26.52
C THR A 92 1.81 -2.90 25.09
N ALA A 93 0.53 -2.86 24.73
CA ALA A 93 0.13 -3.05 23.34
C ALA A 93 0.56 -1.84 22.49
N PRO A 94 1.19 -2.03 21.32
CA PRO A 94 1.54 -0.92 20.45
C PRO A 94 0.28 -0.26 19.89
N VAL A 95 0.34 1.05 19.68
CA VAL A 95 -0.68 1.80 18.94
C VAL A 95 -0.30 1.80 17.47
N LEU A 96 -1.08 1.09 16.67
CA LEU A 96 -0.90 0.92 15.24
C LEU A 96 -1.90 1.82 14.49
N ARG A 97 -1.53 2.20 13.27
CA ARG A 97 -2.43 2.86 12.32
C ARG A 97 -2.10 2.43 10.90
N PHE A 98 -3.08 2.51 10.01
CA PHE A 98 -2.83 2.43 8.57
C PHE A 98 -2.46 3.83 8.03
N VAL A 99 -1.71 3.86 6.94
CA VAL A 99 -1.38 5.10 6.22
C VAL A 99 -2.61 5.71 5.57
N GLY A 100 -2.62 7.03 5.43
CA GLY A 100 -3.60 7.70 4.57
C GLY A 100 -3.45 7.22 3.13
N SER A 101 -4.57 7.06 2.41
CA SER A 101 -4.58 6.65 1.01
C SER A 101 -5.66 7.34 0.20
N ALA A 102 -5.39 7.65 -1.08
CA ALA A 102 -6.33 8.27 -2.00
C ALA A 102 -6.10 7.80 -3.45
N LEU A 103 -7.14 7.87 -4.28
CA LEU A 103 -6.99 7.72 -5.73
C LEU A 103 -6.71 9.06 -6.38
N PHE A 104 -5.77 9.06 -7.31
CA PHE A 104 -5.43 10.22 -8.11
C PHE A 104 -5.56 9.89 -9.60
N TYR A 105 -6.20 10.79 -10.32
CA TYR A 105 -6.36 10.72 -11.77
C TYR A 105 -5.52 11.83 -12.38
N SER A 106 -4.62 11.47 -13.29
CA SER A 106 -3.81 12.41 -14.05
C SER A 106 -4.10 12.31 -15.54
N GLY A 107 -3.87 13.42 -16.24
CA GLY A 107 -3.99 13.52 -17.68
C GLY A 107 -5.34 14.03 -18.18
N SER A 108 -5.38 14.33 -19.48
CA SER A 108 -6.54 14.83 -20.20
C SER A 108 -6.77 14.01 -21.46
N GLY A 109 -8.03 13.72 -21.79
CA GLY A 109 -8.36 12.98 -23.02
C GLY A 109 -8.08 11.47 -22.91
N ALA A 110 -7.29 10.93 -23.84
CA ALA A 110 -6.98 9.50 -23.94
C ALA A 110 -5.86 9.04 -23.00
N ASP A 111 -4.97 9.95 -22.58
CA ASP A 111 -3.83 9.67 -21.71
C ASP A 111 -4.21 9.81 -20.22
N LYS A 112 -5.27 9.10 -19.81
CA LYS A 112 -5.68 9.07 -18.41
C LYS A 112 -4.86 8.02 -17.66
N ASP A 113 -4.15 8.45 -16.64
CA ASP A 113 -3.49 7.58 -15.70
C ASP A 113 -4.18 7.62 -14.34
N VAL A 114 -4.14 6.49 -13.64
CA VAL A 114 -4.77 6.31 -12.35
C VAL A 114 -3.72 5.77 -11.40
N HIS A 115 -3.60 6.43 -10.26
CA HIS A 115 -2.60 6.15 -9.25
C HIS A 115 -3.22 6.03 -7.87
N LEU A 116 -2.59 5.21 -7.03
CA LEU A 116 -2.86 5.18 -5.59
C LEU A 116 -1.81 6.02 -4.88
N LEU A 117 -2.26 7.08 -4.22
CA LEU A 117 -1.43 7.90 -3.35
C LEU A 117 -1.50 7.33 -1.94
N GLU A 118 -0.35 7.22 -1.29
CA GLU A 118 -0.24 6.88 0.14
C GLU A 118 0.67 7.86 0.86
N GLU A 119 0.45 8.05 2.15
CA GLU A 119 1.40 8.74 3.03
C GLU A 119 2.76 8.05 3.01
N ARG A 120 3.86 8.81 2.89
CA ARG A 120 5.19 8.25 3.00
C ARG A 120 5.49 7.89 4.46
N ILE A 121 5.77 6.61 4.70
CA ILE A 121 6.34 6.17 5.97
C ILE A 121 7.83 6.53 5.96
N VAL A 122 8.22 7.45 6.85
CA VAL A 122 9.62 7.72 7.15
C VAL A 122 9.97 6.94 8.42
N PRO A 123 10.78 5.87 8.33
CA PRO A 123 11.21 5.14 9.53
C PRO A 123 11.94 6.08 10.49
N ALA A 124 11.79 5.82 11.79
CA ALA A 124 12.63 6.45 12.80
C ALA A 124 14.12 6.16 12.52
N GLU A 125 15.00 7.02 13.02
CA GLU A 125 16.44 6.88 12.81
C GLU A 125 16.94 5.47 13.16
N GLY A 126 17.73 4.87 12.27
CA GLY A 126 18.25 3.51 12.42
C GLY A 126 17.21 2.39 12.24
N LYS A 127 15.96 2.70 11.88
CA LYS A 127 14.92 1.70 11.58
C LYS A 127 14.68 1.57 10.08
N GLN A 128 14.16 0.42 9.69
CA GLN A 128 13.79 0.12 8.30
C GLN A 128 12.33 -0.32 8.24
N PHE A 129 11.73 -0.20 7.06
CA PHE A 129 10.41 -0.76 6.81
C PHE A 129 10.44 -2.28 7.00
N MET A 130 9.57 -2.79 7.87
CA MET A 130 9.54 -4.20 8.24
C MET A 130 8.17 -4.82 7.96
N LYS A 131 8.18 -6.04 7.42
CA LYS A 131 6.99 -6.85 7.23
C LYS A 131 6.88 -7.86 8.38
N TYR A 132 5.88 -7.70 9.24
CA TYR A 132 5.69 -8.58 10.41
C TYR A 132 5.01 -9.91 10.08
N ILE A 133 4.05 -9.90 9.14
CA ILE A 133 3.27 -11.09 8.74
C ILE A 133 3.24 -11.16 7.21
N ASN A 134 3.32 -12.37 6.64
CA ASN A 134 3.25 -12.62 5.20
C ASN A 134 1.96 -13.37 4.81
N ASN A 135 1.63 -13.34 3.51
CA ASN A 135 0.40 -13.96 2.98
C ASN A 135 0.58 -15.44 2.60
N GLY A 136 1.74 -16.03 2.92
CA GLY A 136 1.96 -17.48 2.80
C GLY A 136 1.41 -18.21 4.01
N ALA A 137 1.52 -19.53 4.01
CA ALA A 137 1.35 -20.28 5.25
C ALA A 137 2.35 -19.73 6.27
N ALA A 138 1.85 -19.26 7.42
CA ALA A 138 2.68 -18.94 8.57
C ALA A 138 3.44 -20.22 8.94
N VAL A 139 4.76 -20.10 9.13
CA VAL A 139 5.51 -21.11 9.88
C VAL A 139 5.32 -20.78 11.36
#